data_AF-A0AAX3X190-F1
#
_entry.id   AF-A0AAX3X190-F1
#
_cell.length_a   1.000
_cell.length_b   1.000
_cell.length_c   1.000
_cell.angle_alpha   90.00
_cell.angle_beta   90.00
_cell.angle_gamma   90.00
#
_symmetry.space_group_name_H-M   'P 1'
#
loop_
_entity.id
_entity.type
_entity.pdbx_description
1 polymer ?
#
loop_
_entity_poly.entity_id
_entity_poly.type
_entity_poly.pdbx_seq_one_letter_code
_entity_poly.pdbx_strand_id
1 'polypeptide(L)'
;MGRFLTIEELRERIKQLDEEKEARDIEQGYCILQQPSYKPVVSDVWAEEAYYKYLPEINIFLEEYASLLLEVKEVFTGDSPKLLEWQALLDIASECKDSSLRFKCLFISKVFLKAAIEGKSQLDYAKLAEMIANSINDYPYHVYYKERYDDGYGEDKQGTFYEYYAMKREELAEWLREH
;
A
#
# COMPACT_ATOMS: atom_id res chain seq x y z
N MET A 1 -43.19 16.10 6.51
CA MET A 1 -42.54 14.86 6.05
C MET A 1 -41.44 15.26 5.09
N GLY A 2 -40.17 15.03 5.45
CA GLY A 2 -39.06 15.25 4.53
C GLY A 2 -39.04 14.13 3.48
N ARG A 3 -39.01 14.48 2.20
CA ARG A 3 -38.80 13.53 1.12
C ARG A 3 -37.36 13.02 1.23
N PHE A 4 -37.18 11.70 1.39
CA PHE A 4 -35.88 11.07 1.28
C PHE A 4 -35.45 11.10 -0.19
N LEU A 5 -34.29 11.69 -0.47
CA LEU A 5 -33.70 11.69 -1.80
C LEU A 5 -33.23 10.28 -2.13
N THR A 6 -33.41 9.84 -3.37
CA THR A 6 -32.85 8.59 -3.86
C THR A 6 -31.33 8.70 -4.01
N ILE A 7 -30.64 7.56 -4.09
CA ILE A 7 -29.18 7.54 -4.28
C ILE A 7 -28.78 8.27 -5.57
N GLU A 8 -29.57 8.17 -6.64
CA GLU A 8 -29.30 8.88 -7.89
C GLU A 8 -29.52 10.39 -7.74
N GLU A 9 -30.59 10.82 -7.06
CA GLU A 9 -30.83 12.23 -6.75
C GLU A 9 -29.69 12.82 -5.88
N LEU A 10 -29.12 12.03 -4.97
CA LEU A 10 -27.96 12.44 -4.16
C LEU A 10 -26.67 12.57 -4.99
N ARG A 11 -26.42 11.63 -5.92
CA ARG A 11 -25.24 11.68 -6.81
C ARG A 11 -25.28 12.89 -7.73
N GLU A 12 -26.45 13.16 -8.33
CA GLU A 12 -26.64 14.33 -9.18
C GLU A 12 -26.48 15.63 -8.39
N ARG A 13 -26.95 15.64 -7.13
CA ARG A 13 -26.80 16.80 -6.25
C ARG A 13 -25.35 17.03 -5.82
N ILE A 14 -24.59 15.98 -5.56
CA ILE A 14 -23.15 16.08 -5.28
C ILE A 14 -22.42 16.68 -6.49
N LYS A 15 -22.70 16.16 -7.69
CA LYS A 15 -22.10 16.67 -8.93
C LYS A 15 -22.37 18.17 -9.12
N GLN A 16 -23.61 18.61 -8.92
CA GLN A 16 -23.98 20.03 -8.99
C GLN A 16 -23.22 20.88 -7.95
N LEU A 17 -23.07 20.38 -6.73
CA LEU A 17 -22.36 21.10 -5.67
C LEU A 17 -20.86 21.21 -5.94
N ASP A 18 -20.26 20.19 -6.56
CA ASP A 18 -18.85 20.22 -6.98
C ASP A 18 -18.64 21.24 -8.11
N GLU A 19 -19.50 21.24 -9.13
CA GLU A 19 -19.47 22.24 -10.22
C GLU A 19 -19.67 23.68 -9.70
N GLU A 20 -20.61 23.89 -8.75
CA GLU A 20 -20.83 25.19 -8.11
C GLU A 20 -19.65 25.64 -7.23
N LYS A 21 -18.91 24.68 -6.65
CA LYS A 21 -17.73 24.98 -5.84
C LYS A 21 -16.56 25.37 -6.76
N GLU A 22 -16.30 24.61 -7.82
CA GLU A 22 -15.27 24.94 -8.80
C GLU A 22 -15.50 26.32 -9.42
N ALA A 23 -16.73 26.64 -9.83
CA ALA A 23 -17.07 27.95 -10.38
C ALA A 23 -16.78 29.09 -9.39
N ARG A 24 -17.12 28.90 -8.11
CA ARG A 24 -16.83 29.90 -7.05
C ARG A 24 -15.34 30.03 -6.76
N ASP A 25 -14.59 28.94 -6.79
CA ASP A 25 -13.15 28.95 -6.55
C ASP A 25 -12.41 29.70 -7.67
N ILE A 26 -12.87 29.56 -8.92
CA ILE A 26 -12.40 30.34 -10.08
C ILE A 26 -12.73 31.83 -9.90
N GLU A 27 -13.97 32.18 -9.53
CA GLU A 27 -14.38 33.57 -9.33
C GLU A 27 -13.60 34.29 -8.23
N GLN A 28 -13.22 33.56 -7.17
CA GLN A 28 -12.43 34.10 -6.05
C GLN A 28 -10.92 34.17 -6.35
N GLY A 29 -10.49 33.72 -7.54
CA GLY A 29 -9.09 33.73 -7.95
C GLY A 29 -8.23 32.69 -7.24
N TYR A 30 -8.83 31.64 -6.66
CA TYR A 30 -8.06 30.52 -6.16
C TYR A 30 -7.44 29.76 -7.33
N CYS A 31 -6.16 29.42 -7.20
CA CYS A 31 -5.51 28.52 -8.13
C CYS A 31 -6.06 27.11 -7.88
N ILE A 32 -6.99 26.64 -8.72
CA ILE A 32 -7.42 25.25 -8.71
C ILE A 32 -6.24 24.40 -9.16
N LEU A 33 -5.60 23.70 -8.23
CA LEU A 33 -4.62 22.67 -8.55
C LEU A 33 -5.40 21.51 -9.18
N GLN A 34 -5.43 21.45 -10.51
CA GLN A 34 -6.15 20.41 -11.28
C GLN A 34 -5.56 19.01 -11.11
N GLN A 35 -4.40 18.90 -10.46
CA GLN A 35 -3.84 17.64 -10.04
C GLN A 35 -3.81 17.63 -8.51
N PRO A 36 -4.13 16.51 -7.84
CA PRO A 36 -3.72 16.38 -6.46
C PRO A 36 -2.20 16.54 -6.46
N SER A 37 -1.69 17.64 -5.90
CA SER A 37 -0.26 17.81 -5.56
C SER A 37 0.21 16.80 -4.49
N TYR A 38 -0.59 15.76 -4.26
CA TYR A 38 -0.51 14.79 -3.21
C TYR A 38 -0.39 13.44 -3.89
N LYS A 39 0.63 12.69 -3.48
CA LYS A 39 0.85 11.31 -3.90
C LYS A 39 -0.45 10.50 -3.83
N PRO A 40 -0.79 9.70 -4.87
CA PRO A 40 -1.97 8.84 -4.84
C PRO A 40 -2.03 8.01 -3.57
N VAL A 41 -3.18 8.07 -2.90
CA VAL A 41 -3.40 7.36 -1.64
C VAL A 41 -3.90 5.96 -1.94
N VAL A 42 -3.28 4.97 -1.31
CA VAL A 42 -3.74 3.57 -1.32
C VAL A 42 -4.67 3.33 -0.13
N SER A 43 -5.72 2.54 -0.36
CA SER A 43 -6.68 2.16 0.68
C SER A 43 -6.00 1.37 1.79
N ASP A 44 -6.28 1.72 3.04
CA ASP A 44 -5.80 0.99 4.22
C ASP A 44 -6.40 -0.42 4.26
N VAL A 45 -7.64 -0.58 3.77
CA VAL A 45 -8.32 -1.88 3.70
C VAL A 45 -7.70 -2.77 2.63
N TRP A 46 -7.48 -2.24 1.42
CA TRP A 46 -6.77 -3.00 0.37
C TRP A 46 -5.34 -3.33 0.79
N ALA A 47 -4.63 -2.39 1.43
CA ALA A 47 -3.28 -2.62 1.91
C ALA A 47 -3.24 -3.71 3.01
N GLU A 48 -4.23 -3.77 3.90
CA GLU A 48 -4.37 -4.85 4.88
C GLU A 48 -4.57 -6.19 4.16
N GLU A 49 -5.49 -6.26 3.19
CA GLU A 49 -5.71 -7.47 2.40
C GLU A 49 -4.43 -7.90 1.67
N ALA A 50 -3.72 -6.97 1.05
CA ALA A 50 -2.46 -7.22 0.35
C ALA A 50 -1.36 -7.72 1.29
N TYR A 51 -1.25 -7.11 2.48
CA TYR A 51 -0.33 -7.53 3.53
C TYR A 51 -0.60 -8.98 3.93
N TYR A 52 -1.84 -9.34 4.24
CA TYR A 52 -2.17 -10.69 4.69
C TYR A 52 -2.15 -11.75 3.59
N LYS A 53 -2.43 -11.38 2.33
CA LYS A 53 -2.59 -12.32 1.21
C LYS A 53 -1.42 -13.28 1.03
N TYR A 54 -0.19 -12.79 1.16
CA TYR A 54 1.03 -13.59 1.01
C TYR A 54 1.89 -13.63 2.27
N LEU A 55 1.45 -13.04 3.39
CA LEU A 55 2.22 -12.99 4.64
C LEU A 55 2.72 -14.37 5.10
N PRO A 56 1.91 -15.45 5.06
CA PRO A 56 2.38 -16.76 5.48
C PRO A 56 3.54 -17.28 4.61
N GLU A 57 3.44 -17.15 3.29
CA GLU A 57 4.51 -17.57 2.36
C GLU A 57 5.77 -16.71 2.53
N ILE A 58 5.60 -15.40 2.70
CA ILE A 58 6.70 -14.46 2.93
C ILE A 58 7.41 -14.78 4.25
N ASN A 59 6.67 -15.06 5.33
CA ASN A 59 7.26 -15.36 6.63
C ASN A 59 8.09 -16.64 6.59
N ILE A 60 7.59 -17.70 5.95
CA ILE A 60 8.35 -18.95 5.75
C ILE A 60 9.65 -18.67 5.00
N PHE A 61 9.55 -17.96 3.87
CA PHE A 61 10.73 -17.59 3.09
C PHE A 61 11.73 -16.77 3.91
N LEU A 62 11.26 -15.77 4.65
CA LEU A 62 12.12 -14.90 5.44
C LEU A 62 12.78 -15.64 6.61
N GLU A 63 12.10 -16.61 7.23
CA GLU A 63 12.67 -17.48 8.27
C GLU A 63 13.81 -18.34 7.71
N GLU A 64 13.58 -18.97 6.56
CA GLU A 64 14.60 -19.76 5.85
C GLU A 64 15.78 -18.86 5.43
N TYR A 65 15.49 -17.69 4.89
CA TYR A 65 16.50 -16.73 4.47
C TYR A 65 17.34 -16.24 5.65
N ALA A 66 16.71 -15.86 6.78
CA ALA A 66 17.43 -15.44 7.99
C ALA A 66 18.34 -16.54 8.54
N SER A 67 17.89 -17.80 8.49
CA SER A 67 18.69 -18.96 8.89
C SER A 67 19.93 -19.11 8.00
N LEU A 68 19.75 -19.01 6.68
CA LEU A 68 20.83 -19.09 5.71
C LEU A 68 21.82 -17.92 5.82
N LEU A 69 21.35 -16.69 6.07
CA LEU A 69 22.21 -15.53 6.31
C LEU A 69 23.20 -15.81 7.46
N LEU A 70 22.74 -16.44 8.53
CA LEU A 70 23.56 -16.75 9.70
C LEU A 70 24.54 -17.91 9.45
N GLU A 71 24.15 -18.89 8.64
CA GLU A 71 24.99 -20.01 8.25
C GLU A 71 26.14 -19.57 7.33
N VAL A 72 25.80 -18.86 6.25
CA VAL A 72 26.74 -18.42 5.22
C VAL A 72 27.53 -17.18 5.65
N LYS A 73 27.00 -16.40 6.60
CA LYS A 73 27.59 -15.15 7.12
C LYS A 73 27.77 -14.08 6.04
N GLU A 74 26.86 -14.07 5.08
CA GLU A 74 26.86 -13.13 3.96
C GLU A 74 25.43 -12.86 3.51
N VAL A 75 25.19 -11.67 2.95
CA VAL A 75 23.92 -11.34 2.29
C VAL A 75 24.00 -11.83 0.85
N PHE A 76 23.09 -12.75 0.48
CA PHE A 76 23.07 -13.35 -0.85
C PHE A 76 21.70 -13.19 -1.50
N THR A 77 21.65 -13.39 -2.81
CA THR A 77 20.44 -13.29 -3.62
C THR A 77 19.67 -14.61 -3.66
N GLY A 78 18.36 -14.56 -3.51
CA GLY A 78 17.44 -15.62 -3.89
C GLY A 78 16.87 -15.34 -5.28
N ASP A 79 16.97 -16.30 -6.19
CA ASP A 79 16.37 -16.18 -7.53
C ASP A 79 14.97 -16.79 -7.53
N SER A 80 13.96 -15.94 -7.32
CA SER A 80 12.57 -16.36 -7.36
C SER A 80 11.68 -15.23 -7.89
N PRO A 81 10.95 -15.45 -8.99
CA PRO A 81 9.99 -14.48 -9.53
C PRO A 81 8.93 -14.05 -8.50
N LYS A 82 8.63 -14.90 -7.52
CA LYS A 82 7.71 -14.57 -6.42
C LYS A 82 8.22 -13.41 -5.55
N LEU A 83 9.53 -13.28 -5.36
CA LEU A 83 10.08 -12.19 -4.54
C LEU A 83 9.78 -10.83 -5.17
N LEU A 84 9.89 -10.73 -6.50
CA LEU A 84 9.55 -9.52 -7.24
C LEU A 84 8.06 -9.22 -7.17
N GLU A 85 7.21 -10.25 -7.27
CA GLU A 85 5.76 -10.09 -7.14
C GLU A 85 5.37 -9.58 -5.75
N TRP A 86 5.88 -10.21 -4.68
CA TRP A 86 5.63 -9.80 -3.30
C TRP A 86 6.16 -8.40 -3.01
N GLN A 87 7.38 -8.09 -3.49
CA GLN A 87 7.96 -6.76 -3.33
C GLN A 87 7.09 -5.71 -4.01
N ALA A 88 6.70 -5.92 -5.26
CA ALA A 88 5.87 -4.96 -6.00
C ALA A 88 4.50 -4.74 -5.33
N LEU A 89 3.87 -5.81 -4.87
CA LEU A 89 2.59 -5.70 -4.17
C LEU A 89 2.71 -4.89 -2.88
N LEU A 90 3.71 -5.22 -2.04
CA LEU A 90 3.92 -4.56 -0.75
C LEU A 90 4.45 -3.13 -0.90
N ASP A 91 5.17 -2.83 -1.97
CA ASP A 91 5.55 -1.47 -2.33
C ASP A 91 4.31 -0.60 -2.54
N ILE A 92 3.33 -1.08 -3.31
CA ILE A 92 2.06 -0.36 -3.50
C ILE A 92 1.27 -0.28 -2.18
N ALA A 93 1.19 -1.38 -1.43
CA ALA A 93 0.49 -1.40 -0.14
C ALA A 93 1.10 -0.43 0.89
N SER A 94 2.39 -0.15 0.79
CA SER A 94 3.07 0.81 1.67
C SER A 94 2.64 2.26 1.47
N GLU A 95 1.91 2.57 0.39
CA GLU A 95 1.37 3.91 0.14
C GLU A 95 0.05 4.18 0.86
N CYS A 96 -0.33 3.31 1.80
CA CYS A 96 -1.47 3.48 2.67
C CYS A 96 -1.25 4.59 3.72
N LYS A 97 -2.35 5.03 4.35
CA LYS A 97 -2.34 6.10 5.35
C LYS A 97 -1.96 5.58 6.73
N ASP A 98 -2.35 4.35 7.07
CA ASP A 98 -2.01 3.76 8.36
C ASP A 98 -0.49 3.62 8.49
N SER A 99 0.08 4.34 9.45
CA SER A 99 1.52 4.38 9.62
C SER A 99 2.12 3.03 9.99
N SER A 100 1.42 2.25 10.81
CA SER A 100 1.92 0.97 11.32
C SER A 100 1.94 -0.07 10.21
N LEU A 101 0.86 -0.17 9.44
CA LEU A 101 0.77 -1.03 8.26
C LEU A 101 1.77 -0.61 7.20
N ARG A 102 1.85 0.69 6.90
CA ARG A 102 2.85 1.24 5.99
C ARG A 102 4.27 0.81 6.37
N PHE A 103 4.65 0.99 7.64
CA PHE A 103 5.99 0.61 8.08
C PHE A 103 6.23 -0.90 7.94
N LYS A 104 5.26 -1.75 8.31
CA LYS A 104 5.38 -3.21 8.12
C LYS A 104 5.57 -3.57 6.64
N CYS A 105 4.76 -3.01 5.74
CA CYS A 105 4.92 -3.20 4.30
C CYS A 105 6.29 -2.71 3.79
N LEU A 106 6.75 -1.53 4.24
CA LEU A 106 8.06 -0.96 3.86
C LEU A 106 9.23 -1.85 4.31
N PHE A 107 9.23 -2.33 5.55
CA PHE A 107 10.32 -3.19 6.05
C PHE A 107 10.40 -4.48 5.25
N ILE A 108 9.27 -5.14 5.00
CA ILE A 108 9.25 -6.37 4.23
C ILE A 108 9.72 -6.11 2.79
N SER A 109 9.14 -5.13 2.09
CA SER A 109 9.43 -4.87 0.67
C SER A 109 10.82 -4.25 0.41
N LYS A 110 11.16 -3.17 1.12
CA LYS A 110 12.35 -2.34 0.84
C LYS A 110 13.59 -2.76 1.61
N VAL A 111 13.45 -3.55 2.67
CA VAL A 111 14.60 -4.03 3.47
C VAL A 111 14.80 -5.53 3.25
N PHE A 112 13.83 -6.37 3.61
CA PHE A 112 14.05 -7.81 3.66
C PHE A 112 14.02 -8.46 2.27
N LEU A 113 12.92 -8.27 1.52
CA LEU A 113 12.80 -8.80 0.16
C LEU A 113 13.82 -8.15 -0.77
N LYS A 114 14.08 -6.84 -0.63
CA LYS A 114 15.11 -6.16 -1.40
C LYS A 114 16.51 -6.75 -1.18
N ALA A 115 16.88 -7.04 0.07
CA ALA A 115 18.15 -7.70 0.36
C ALA A 115 18.24 -9.09 -0.30
N ALA A 116 17.15 -9.87 -0.25
CA ALA A 116 17.06 -11.15 -0.91
C ALA A 116 17.09 -11.06 -2.44
N ILE A 117 16.59 -9.99 -3.05
CA ILE A 117 16.58 -9.82 -4.52
C ILE A 117 17.92 -9.31 -5.03
N GLU A 118 18.48 -8.28 -4.36
CA GLU A 118 19.64 -7.55 -4.86
C GLU A 118 20.97 -8.04 -4.27
N GLY A 119 20.92 -8.86 -3.20
CA GLY A 119 22.11 -9.31 -2.47
C GLY A 119 22.84 -8.16 -1.78
N LYS A 120 22.16 -7.03 -1.62
CA LYS A 120 22.73 -5.79 -1.08
C LYS A 120 21.86 -5.35 0.09
N SER A 121 22.50 -5.22 1.24
CA SER A 121 21.92 -4.62 2.42
C SER A 121 22.86 -3.57 2.96
N GLN A 122 22.30 -2.48 3.49
CA GLN A 122 23.07 -1.54 4.31
C GLN A 122 23.39 -2.12 5.71
N LEU A 123 22.74 -3.23 6.07
CA LEU A 123 22.92 -3.95 7.31
C LEU A 123 23.86 -5.13 7.09
N ASP A 124 24.63 -5.48 8.11
CA ASP A 124 25.35 -6.75 8.14
C ASP A 124 24.37 -7.94 8.19
N TYR A 125 24.86 -9.13 7.81
CA TYR A 125 24.04 -10.34 7.70
C TYR A 125 23.37 -10.72 9.03
N ALA A 126 24.05 -10.52 10.17
CA ALA A 126 23.54 -10.90 11.48
C ALA A 126 22.44 -9.94 11.93
N LYS A 127 22.63 -8.63 11.69
CA LYS A 127 21.63 -7.61 11.98
C LYS A 127 20.40 -7.76 11.11
N LEU A 128 20.57 -8.09 9.84
CA LEU A 128 19.46 -8.37 8.93
C LEU A 128 18.65 -9.59 9.41
N ALA A 129 19.33 -10.70 9.76
CA ALA A 129 18.67 -11.89 10.29
C ALA A 129 17.93 -11.61 11.60
N GLU A 130 18.52 -10.83 12.53
CA GLU A 130 17.87 -10.42 13.77
C GLU A 130 16.60 -9.59 13.50
N MET A 131 16.67 -8.62 12.58
CA MET A 131 15.51 -7.79 12.23
C MET A 131 14.39 -8.60 11.58
N ILE A 132 14.74 -9.56 10.72
CA ILE A 132 13.76 -10.49 10.13
C ILE A 132 13.10 -11.32 11.24
N ALA A 133 13.88 -11.94 12.12
CA ALA A 133 13.35 -12.75 13.21
C ALA A 133 12.41 -11.95 14.12
N ASN A 134 12.78 -10.71 14.47
CA ASN A 134 11.94 -9.83 15.25
C ASN A 134 10.64 -9.47 14.52
N SER A 135 10.70 -9.25 13.20
CA SER A 135 9.51 -8.91 12.41
C SER A 135 8.54 -10.09 12.23
N ILE A 136 9.03 -11.32 12.14
CA ILE A 136 8.20 -12.53 11.99
C ILE A 136 7.54 -12.89 13.32
N ASN A 137 8.26 -12.72 14.43
CA ASN A 137 7.75 -13.01 15.77
C ASN A 137 6.87 -11.88 16.35
N ASP A 138 6.86 -10.71 15.72
CA ASP A 138 5.96 -9.62 16.10
C ASP A 138 4.50 -10.00 15.79
N TYR A 139 3.57 -9.43 16.55
CA TYR A 139 2.15 -9.65 16.31
C TYR A 139 1.79 -9.11 14.90
N PRO A 140 1.08 -9.92 14.08
CA PRO A 140 0.64 -9.48 12.77
C PRO A 140 -0.31 -8.29 12.90
N TYR A 141 -0.25 -7.37 11.93
CA TYR A 141 -0.83 -6.03 12.03
C TYR A 141 -2.18 -5.92 12.76
N HIS A 142 -3.33 -6.35 12.27
CA HIS A 142 -4.66 -6.17 12.90
C HIS A 142 -5.16 -4.72 13.01
N VAL A 143 -6.15 -4.41 12.17
CA VAL A 143 -6.91 -3.17 12.22
C VAL A 143 -7.80 -3.13 13.48
N TYR A 144 -7.63 -2.12 14.33
CA TYR A 144 -8.54 -1.83 15.46
C TYR A 144 -9.75 -0.96 15.06
N TYR A 145 -9.83 -0.50 13.81
CA TYR A 145 -10.77 0.55 13.37
C TYR A 145 -11.47 0.25 12.03
N LYS A 146 -11.77 -1.01 11.73
CA LYS A 146 -12.34 -1.44 10.43
C LYS A 146 -13.66 -0.71 10.10
N GLU A 147 -14.37 -0.25 11.12
CA GLU A 147 -15.62 0.52 11.01
C GLU A 147 -15.43 2.02 10.69
N ARG A 148 -14.20 2.57 10.77
CA ARG A 148 -13.92 4.01 10.58
C ARG A 148 -13.28 4.37 9.24
N TYR A 149 -12.73 3.41 8.51
CA TYR A 149 -12.00 3.63 7.27
C TYR A 149 -12.70 2.95 6.09
N ASP A 150 -13.96 3.30 5.84
CA ASP A 150 -14.53 3.14 4.49
C ASP A 150 -13.88 4.21 3.60
N ASP A 151 -12.69 3.90 3.08
CA ASP A 151 -11.90 4.78 2.22
C ASP A 151 -12.24 4.63 0.73
N GLY A 152 -13.36 3.94 0.44
CA GLY A 152 -13.87 3.79 -0.91
C GLY A 152 -13.39 2.54 -1.65
N TYR A 153 -12.60 1.66 -1.03
CA TYR A 153 -12.28 0.33 -1.55
C TYR A 153 -13.37 -0.71 -1.20
N GLY A 154 -13.73 -1.54 -2.18
CA GLY A 154 -14.75 -2.58 -2.08
C GLY A 154 -15.29 -2.96 -3.46
N GLU A 155 -15.83 -4.18 -3.59
CA GLU A 155 -16.29 -4.75 -4.88
C GLU A 155 -17.26 -3.82 -5.64
N ASP A 156 -18.09 -3.06 -4.91
CA ASP A 156 -19.09 -2.16 -5.49
C ASP A 156 -18.57 -0.76 -5.86
N LYS A 157 -17.30 -0.43 -5.52
CA LYS A 157 -16.76 0.93 -5.67
C LYS A 157 -15.57 1.04 -6.63
N GLN A 158 -14.56 0.19 -6.49
CA GLN A 158 -13.27 0.32 -7.21
C GLN A 158 -12.74 -1.01 -7.79
N GLY A 159 -13.60 -2.03 -7.87
CA GLY A 159 -13.28 -3.33 -8.47
C GLY A 159 -12.67 -4.34 -7.51
N THR A 160 -12.27 -5.47 -8.06
CA THR A 160 -11.63 -6.58 -7.35
C THR A 160 -10.22 -6.21 -6.85
N PHE A 161 -9.66 -7.01 -5.95
CA PHE A 161 -8.30 -6.85 -5.43
C PHE A 161 -7.24 -6.56 -6.52
N TYR A 162 -7.28 -7.29 -7.63
CA TYR A 162 -6.30 -7.15 -8.71
C TYR A 162 -6.56 -5.97 -9.64
N GLU A 163 -7.83 -5.61 -9.84
CA GLU A 163 -8.20 -4.40 -10.61
C GLU A 163 -7.76 -3.15 -9.86
N TYR A 164 -8.01 -3.11 -8.55
CA TYR A 164 -7.54 -2.04 -7.68
C TYR A 164 -6.01 -1.93 -7.69
N TYR A 165 -5.32 -3.07 -7.59
CA TYR A 165 -3.86 -3.12 -7.67
C TYR A 165 -3.33 -2.54 -9.00
N ALA A 166 -3.91 -2.95 -10.12
CA ALA A 166 -3.50 -2.48 -11.44
C ALA A 166 -3.70 -0.96 -11.58
N MET A 167 -4.86 -0.46 -11.15
CA MET A 167 -5.18 0.97 -11.14
C MET A 167 -4.18 1.77 -10.29
N LYS A 168 -3.94 1.36 -9.03
CA LYS A 168 -3.00 2.09 -8.15
C LYS A 168 -1.57 2.04 -8.62
N ARG A 169 -1.14 0.93 -9.23
CA ARG A 169 0.18 0.82 -9.85
C ARG A 169 0.34 1.84 -10.99
N GLU A 170 -0.70 2.03 -11.81
CA GLU A 170 -0.69 3.01 -12.90
C GLU A 170 -0.71 4.45 -12.38
N GLU A 171 -1.61 4.77 -11.45
CA GLU A 171 -1.69 6.10 -10.81
C GLU A 171 -0.35 6.51 -10.17
N LEU A 172 0.27 5.61 -9.40
CA LEU A 172 1.55 5.88 -8.74
C LEU A 172 2.70 6.01 -9.75
N ALA A 173 2.70 5.22 -10.83
CA ALA A 173 3.70 5.32 -11.89
C ALA A 173 3.55 6.60 -12.73
N GLU A 174 2.33 7.10 -12.92
CA GLU A 174 2.08 8.40 -13.53
C GLU A 174 2.57 9.53 -12.63
N TRP A 175 2.20 9.50 -11.34
CA TRP A 175 2.64 10.50 -10.37
C TRP A 175 4.18 10.62 -10.29
N LEU A 176 4.89 9.49 -10.25
CA LEU A 176 6.37 9.43 -10.23
C LEU A 176 7.03 9.90 -11.53
N ARG A 177 6.31 9.96 -12.65
CA ARG A 177 6.85 10.52 -13.91
C ARG A 177 6.69 12.03 -13.98
N GLU A 178 5.67 12.55 -13.32
CA GLU A 178 5.32 13.97 -13.32
C GLU A 178 6.01 14.78 -12.22
N HIS A 179 6.54 14.11 -11.19
CA HIS A 179 7.16 14.70 -9.99
C HIS A 179 8.51 14.06 -9.67
#